data_AF-A0A815PH31-F1
#
_entry.id   AF-A0A815PH31-F1
#
_cell.length_a   1.000
_cell.length_b   1.000
_cell.length_c   1.000
_cell.angle_alpha   90.00
_cell.angle_beta   90.00
_cell.angle_gamma   90.00
#
_symmetry.space_group_name_H-M   'P 1'
#
loop_
_entity.id
_entity.type
_entity.pdbx_description
1 polymer ?
#
loop_
_entity_poly.entity_id
_entity_poly.type
_entity_poly.pdbx_seq_one_letter_code
_entity_poly.pdbx_strand_id
1 'polypeptide(L)'
;MAALALILEYIKLFYVLFKHWFRDLFNSLYVGPKFKDLSSETVLITGAASGLGKGVAQRLAQLGCTLVLWDVNETDNARVAEELNSMTKSNRVHPMRCDLTSRESIYECAKKVQETVGNVTMVINNAGVVSGKTLINCSDASIQRTFDVNVLAHFWILKAFLPWMLDHNQGHIVTIASGAGLTGAAGLVDYCSSKFAAVGLHEALTHELHALKRTGIKTTVVCPSFIDTGMFEGVKTGVLFPLLKSENVCELIVEAIRTDQHMLLIPKVLKLGLIIKSLSTTAAQIEAQGATGLHHSMDTFVVKHRFYALINLIIGGPPLKDRSSETVLITGAVSGLGKGVAQRLAQLGCTLVLWDVNATDNARVAEELNSMTKSNRVHAMRCDLTSRESIYECAKRAQETVGNVTMVINNAGVVSGKTLINCSEASIQRTFDVNILAHFWILKVFLPPMLENSHGHIVTIASAAGLSGVCGLVDYCSLKFAAVGLHQALTHELYTLKKDGIKTTVVCPTFINTGIDLTPLLKQEEVCERILKAIRQNQNVLLLPKSLILSVALSSIAPIAAELEAHEMIGLHSSMGSFVGRPKKST
;
A
#
# COMPACT_ATOMS: atom_id res chain seq x y z
N MET A 1 -35.63 1.33 11.61
CA MET A 1 -34.58 1.08 12.62
C MET A 1 -33.18 1.12 12.02
N ALA A 2 -32.80 0.25 11.07
CA ALA A 2 -31.44 0.23 10.50
C ALA A 2 -31.01 1.56 9.81
N ALA A 3 -31.89 2.18 9.02
CA ALA A 3 -31.59 3.47 8.39
C ALA A 3 -31.39 4.62 9.40
N LEU A 4 -32.17 4.63 10.49
CA LEU A 4 -32.03 5.62 11.55
C LEU A 4 -30.73 5.44 12.35
N ALA A 5 -30.35 4.18 12.63
CA ALA A 5 -29.07 3.86 13.25
C ALA A 5 -27.88 4.31 12.38
N LEU A 6 -27.93 4.05 11.07
CA LEU A 6 -26.93 4.50 10.11
C LEU A 6 -26.81 6.04 10.07
N ILE A 7 -27.95 6.76 10.06
CA ILE A 7 -27.96 8.23 10.09
C ILE A 7 -27.33 8.74 11.39
N LEU A 8 -27.63 8.14 12.53
CA LEU A 8 -27.03 8.50 13.82
C LEU A 8 -25.52 8.25 13.84
N GLU A 9 -25.03 7.16 13.25
CA GLU A 9 -23.60 6.91 13.08
C GLU A 9 -22.93 7.97 12.21
N TYR A 10 -23.55 8.38 11.10
CA TYR A 10 -23.04 9.47 10.26
C TYR A 10 -23.01 10.82 10.97
N ILE A 11 -24.03 11.14 11.78
CA ILE A 11 -24.06 12.37 12.59
C ILE A 11 -22.93 12.37 13.61
N LYS A 12 -22.70 11.24 14.30
CA LYS A 12 -21.58 11.09 15.25
C LYS A 12 -20.24 11.24 14.56
N LEU A 13 -20.04 10.57 13.42
CA LEU A 13 -18.83 10.69 12.61
C LEU A 13 -18.58 12.14 12.19
N PHE A 14 -19.62 12.82 11.69
CA PHE A 14 -19.54 14.23 11.31
C PHE A 14 -19.17 15.12 12.50
N TYR A 15 -19.79 14.92 13.66
CA TYR A 15 -19.47 15.67 14.88
C TYR A 15 -18.00 15.52 15.28
N VAL A 16 -17.45 14.31 15.24
CA VAL A 16 -16.05 14.04 15.60
C VAL A 16 -15.09 14.65 14.59
N LEU A 17 -15.36 14.49 13.29
CA LEU A 17 -14.60 15.18 12.24
C LEU A 17 -14.62 16.70 12.45
N PHE A 18 -15.79 17.29 12.70
CA PHE A 18 -15.96 18.72 12.92
C PHE A 18 -15.21 19.21 14.17
N LYS A 19 -15.34 18.50 15.30
CA LYS A 19 -14.64 18.77 16.57
C LYS A 19 -13.13 18.84 16.37
N HIS A 20 -12.55 17.83 15.71
CA HIS A 20 -11.10 17.80 15.47
C HIS A 20 -10.65 18.83 14.46
N TRP A 21 -11.41 19.02 13.38
CA TRP A 21 -11.09 20.03 12.37
C TRP A 21 -11.12 21.44 12.95
N PHE A 22 -12.16 21.76 13.75
CA PHE A 22 -12.28 23.04 14.44
C PHE A 22 -11.13 23.24 15.44
N ARG A 23 -10.78 22.21 16.23
CA ARG A 23 -9.65 22.27 17.16
C ARG A 23 -8.33 22.54 16.44
N ASP A 24 -8.06 21.83 15.35
CA ASP A 24 -6.80 21.97 14.62
C ASP A 24 -6.74 23.33 13.89
N LEU A 25 -7.87 23.81 13.35
CA LEU A 25 -8.01 25.16 12.80
C LEU A 25 -7.77 26.23 13.87
N PHE A 26 -8.40 26.10 15.03
CA PHE A 26 -8.22 27.01 16.15
C PHE A 26 -6.76 27.05 16.62
N ASN A 27 -6.13 25.89 16.79
CA ASN A 27 -4.71 25.81 17.16
C ASN A 27 -3.81 26.48 16.11
N SER A 28 -4.10 26.25 14.82
CA SER A 28 -3.34 26.86 13.72
C SER A 28 -3.49 28.38 13.66
N LEU A 29 -4.65 28.94 14.02
CA LEU A 29 -4.92 30.37 13.94
C LEU A 29 -4.50 31.13 15.21
N TYR A 30 -4.61 30.52 16.40
CA TYR A 30 -4.52 31.24 17.68
C TYR A 30 -3.40 30.75 18.62
N VAL A 31 -2.90 29.52 18.50
CA VAL A 31 -1.91 28.96 19.45
C VAL A 31 -0.52 28.88 18.85
N GLY A 32 -0.41 28.60 17.54
CA GLY A 32 0.85 28.37 16.87
C GLY A 32 1.46 26.99 17.18
N PRO A 33 2.46 26.54 16.40
CA PRO A 33 3.09 25.23 16.57
C PRO A 33 3.92 25.18 17.86
N LYS A 34 3.74 24.11 18.65
CA LYS A 34 4.63 23.78 19.77
C LYS A 34 5.73 22.86 19.27
N PHE A 35 6.98 23.30 19.41
CA PHE A 35 8.14 22.53 19.03
C PHE A 35 8.73 21.81 20.24
N LYS A 36 8.72 20.48 20.24
CA LYS A 36 9.45 19.71 21.26
C LYS A 36 10.96 19.84 21.06
N ASP A 37 11.69 19.75 22.16
CA ASP A 37 13.15 19.62 22.14
C ASP A 37 13.54 18.19 21.73
N LEU A 38 14.56 18.06 20.89
CA LEU A 38 15.08 16.79 20.41
C LEU A 38 16.50 16.50 20.91
N SER A 39 17.11 17.39 21.70
CA SER A 39 18.51 17.30 22.11
C SER A 39 18.88 16.04 22.91
N SER A 40 17.89 15.36 23.49
CA SER A 40 18.04 14.10 24.24
C SER A 40 17.67 12.84 23.44
N GLU A 41 17.23 13.00 22.19
CA GLU A 41 16.76 11.90 21.35
C GLU A 41 17.94 11.14 20.73
N THR A 42 17.80 9.81 20.67
CA THR A 42 18.68 8.92 19.90
C THR A 42 17.94 8.46 18.65
N VAL A 43 18.40 8.93 17.50
CA VAL A 43 17.68 8.83 16.23
C VAL A 43 18.40 7.87 15.28
N LEU A 44 17.72 6.80 14.88
CA LEU A 44 18.14 5.94 13.79
C LEU A 44 17.65 6.51 12.45
N ILE A 45 18.55 6.69 11.49
CA ILE A 45 18.23 7.16 10.13
C ILE A 45 18.76 6.14 9.13
N THR A 46 17.87 5.60 8.30
CA THR A 46 18.22 4.69 7.21
C THR A 46 18.46 5.45 5.90
N GLY A 47 19.39 5.00 5.06
CA GLY A 47 19.74 5.70 3.81
C GLY A 47 20.39 7.05 4.09
N ALA A 48 21.27 7.11 5.10
CA ALA A 48 21.81 8.35 5.65
C ALA A 48 23.04 8.89 4.91
N ALA A 49 23.65 8.12 3.99
CA ALA A 49 24.87 8.53 3.31
C ALA A 49 24.66 9.67 2.29
N SER A 50 23.42 9.87 1.83
CA SER A 50 23.12 10.85 0.77
C SER A 50 21.69 11.41 0.84
N GLY A 51 21.40 12.35 -0.06
CA GLY A 51 20.06 12.89 -0.31
C GLY A 51 19.34 13.36 0.95
N LEU A 52 18.07 12.97 1.07
CA LEU A 52 17.20 13.37 2.17
C LEU A 52 17.68 12.84 3.53
N GLY A 53 18.24 11.63 3.58
CA GLY A 53 18.74 11.04 4.82
C GLY A 53 19.89 11.83 5.41
N LYS A 54 20.89 12.18 4.57
CA LYS A 54 21.99 13.08 4.95
C LYS A 54 21.46 14.45 5.38
N GLY A 55 20.54 15.02 4.61
CA GLY A 55 19.99 16.35 4.90
C GLY A 55 19.23 16.41 6.23
N VAL A 56 18.41 15.42 6.55
CA VAL A 56 17.71 15.31 7.84
C VAL A 56 18.71 15.06 8.98
N ALA A 57 19.72 14.20 8.78
CA ALA A 57 20.78 13.96 9.76
C ALA A 57 21.52 15.26 10.12
N GLN A 58 21.82 16.12 9.14
CA GLN A 58 22.43 17.43 9.38
C GLN A 58 21.61 18.31 10.34
N ARG A 59 20.30 18.44 10.11
CA ARG A 59 19.44 19.27 10.97
C ARG A 59 19.30 18.68 12.37
N LEU A 60 19.16 17.36 12.50
CA LEU A 60 19.02 16.72 13.81
C LEU A 60 20.33 16.77 14.62
N ALA A 61 21.49 16.65 13.96
CA ALA A 61 22.79 16.84 14.60
C ALA A 61 22.92 18.26 15.17
N GLN A 62 22.49 19.28 14.42
CA GLN A 62 22.48 20.68 14.88
C GLN A 62 21.55 20.93 16.07
N LEU A 63 20.49 20.12 16.21
CA LEU A 63 19.60 20.13 17.38
C LEU A 63 20.14 19.33 18.57
N GLY A 64 21.34 18.76 18.45
CA GLY A 64 22.04 18.05 19.54
C GLY A 64 21.66 16.57 19.71
N CYS A 65 20.87 16.00 18.79
CA CYS A 65 20.49 14.59 18.81
C CYS A 65 21.72 13.66 18.74
N THR A 66 21.59 12.48 19.33
CA THR A 66 22.50 11.35 19.06
C THR A 66 22.01 10.62 17.82
N LEU A 67 22.85 10.39 16.83
CA LEU A 67 22.44 9.84 15.53
C LEU A 67 23.10 8.49 15.26
N VAL A 68 22.29 7.54 14.82
CA VAL A 68 22.73 6.27 14.25
C VAL A 68 22.43 6.32 12.76
N LEU A 69 23.47 6.31 11.93
CA LEU A 69 23.34 6.42 10.49
C LEU A 69 23.52 5.03 9.86
N TRP A 70 22.45 4.50 9.26
CA TRP A 70 22.49 3.23 8.53
C TRP A 70 22.49 3.48 7.03
N ASP A 71 23.46 2.89 6.34
CA ASP A 71 23.52 2.88 4.88
C ASP A 71 24.29 1.65 4.37
N VAL A 72 24.08 1.27 3.11
CA VAL A 72 24.86 0.19 2.48
C VAL A 72 26.23 0.71 2.00
N ASN A 73 26.32 2.00 1.70
CA ASN A 73 27.57 2.67 1.32
C ASN A 73 28.31 3.13 2.57
N GLU A 74 29.19 2.26 3.07
CA GLU A 74 29.97 2.49 4.29
C GLU A 74 30.86 3.73 4.20
N THR A 75 31.54 3.94 3.07
CA THR A 75 32.49 5.05 2.88
C THR A 75 31.80 6.40 2.96
N ASP A 76 30.71 6.60 2.20
CA ASP A 76 29.98 7.88 2.24
C ASP A 76 29.27 8.08 3.58
N ASN A 77 28.78 7.01 4.20
CA ASN A 77 28.14 7.10 5.51
C ASN A 77 29.14 7.52 6.61
N ALA A 78 30.35 6.97 6.59
CA ALA A 78 31.43 7.36 7.49
C ALA A 78 31.84 8.83 7.30
N ARG A 79 31.99 9.26 6.04
CA ARG A 79 32.28 10.66 5.71
C ARG A 79 31.20 11.62 6.23
N VAL A 80 29.92 11.28 6.03
CA VAL A 80 28.81 12.08 6.57
C VAL A 80 28.90 12.20 8.08
N ALA A 81 29.18 11.10 8.80
CA ALA A 81 29.31 11.15 10.25
C ALA A 81 30.47 12.05 10.70
N GLU A 82 31.63 11.98 10.04
CA GLU A 82 32.79 12.84 10.33
C GLU A 82 32.48 14.32 10.09
N GLU A 83 31.83 14.65 8.97
CA GLU A 83 31.35 16.02 8.67
C GLU A 83 30.43 16.54 9.78
N LEU A 84 29.47 15.74 10.24
CA LEU A 84 28.49 16.12 11.26
C LEU A 84 29.10 16.27 12.65
N ASN A 85 29.96 15.33 13.06
CA ASN A 85 30.67 15.39 14.33
C ASN A 85 31.59 16.62 14.39
N SER A 86 32.30 16.92 13.30
CA SER A 86 33.15 18.10 13.17
C SER A 86 32.35 19.40 13.24
N MET A 87 31.23 19.48 12.51
CA MET A 87 30.33 20.65 12.49
C MET A 87 29.75 20.94 13.88
N THR A 88 29.32 19.91 14.60
CA THR A 88 28.66 20.05 15.91
C THR A 88 29.64 20.07 17.08
N LYS A 89 30.93 19.80 16.84
CA LYS A 89 31.95 19.57 17.87
C LYS A 89 31.48 18.53 18.90
N SER A 90 30.80 17.51 18.42
CA SER A 90 30.27 16.40 19.20
C SER A 90 30.78 15.07 18.64
N ASN A 91 30.75 14.00 19.44
CA ASN A 91 31.05 12.64 18.97
C ASN A 91 29.79 11.76 19.09
N ARG A 92 28.66 12.29 18.62
CA ARG A 92 27.32 11.72 18.80
C ARG A 92 26.73 11.12 17.52
N VAL A 93 27.48 11.12 16.43
CA VAL A 93 27.03 10.55 15.14
C VAL A 93 27.79 9.26 14.87
N HIS A 94 27.04 8.15 14.81
CA HIS A 94 27.55 6.78 14.74
C HIS A 94 27.16 6.14 13.39
N PRO A 95 28.07 6.05 12.41
CA PRO A 95 27.80 5.40 11.14
C PRO A 95 27.91 3.88 11.27
N MET A 96 27.00 3.16 10.62
CA MET A 96 27.05 1.69 10.52
C MET A 96 26.64 1.24 9.12
N ARG A 97 27.38 0.28 8.55
CA ARG A 97 26.96 -0.38 7.32
C ARG A 97 25.79 -1.33 7.62
N CYS A 98 24.65 -1.13 6.96
CA CYS A 98 23.46 -1.99 7.10
C CYS A 98 22.82 -2.23 5.74
N ASP A 99 22.70 -3.50 5.34
CA ASP A 99 21.99 -3.88 4.12
C ASP A 99 20.52 -4.18 4.42
N LEU A 100 19.65 -3.27 4.03
CA LEU A 100 18.21 -3.38 4.29
C LEU A 100 17.52 -4.49 3.49
N THR A 101 18.20 -5.11 2.51
CA THR A 101 17.67 -6.30 1.84
C THR A 101 17.80 -7.57 2.69
N SER A 102 18.61 -7.53 3.77
CA SER A 102 18.83 -8.66 4.67
C SER A 102 18.24 -8.39 6.06
N ARG A 103 17.30 -9.23 6.47
CA ARG A 103 16.75 -9.22 7.83
C ARG A 103 17.84 -9.46 8.87
N GLU A 104 18.77 -10.38 8.58
CA GLU A 104 19.88 -10.73 9.45
C GLU A 104 20.81 -9.52 9.64
N SER A 105 21.17 -8.81 8.57
CA SER A 105 21.94 -7.56 8.66
C SER A 105 21.24 -6.52 9.55
N ILE A 106 19.92 -6.36 9.41
CA ILE A 106 19.16 -5.40 10.23
C ILE A 106 19.22 -5.76 11.72
N TYR A 107 19.03 -7.04 12.08
CA TYR A 107 19.09 -7.47 13.47
C TYR A 107 20.50 -7.43 14.07
N GLU A 108 21.53 -7.76 13.30
CA GLU A 108 22.92 -7.59 13.74
C GLU A 108 23.25 -6.12 14.00
N CYS A 109 22.87 -5.22 13.09
CA CYS A 109 23.05 -3.78 13.29
C CYS A 109 22.25 -3.29 14.50
N ALA A 110 20.99 -3.72 14.67
CA ALA A 110 20.18 -3.33 15.83
C ALA A 110 20.83 -3.75 17.16
N LYS A 111 21.36 -4.97 17.23
CA LYS A 111 22.11 -5.45 18.40
C LYS A 111 23.35 -4.57 18.67
N LYS A 112 24.14 -4.26 17.64
CA LYS A 112 25.31 -3.37 17.78
C LYS A 112 24.92 -1.97 18.25
N VAL A 113 23.81 -1.41 17.77
CA VAL A 113 23.29 -0.11 18.23
C VAL A 113 22.98 -0.17 19.71
N GLN A 114 22.26 -1.21 20.16
CA GLN A 114 21.93 -1.39 21.57
C GLN A 114 23.18 -1.48 22.45
N GLU A 115 24.22 -2.18 21.99
CA GLU A 115 25.47 -2.38 22.74
C GLU A 115 26.36 -1.13 22.78
N THR A 116 26.35 -0.31 21.72
CA THR A 116 27.34 0.78 21.54
C THR A 116 26.78 2.19 21.73
N VAL A 117 25.49 2.39 21.48
CA VAL A 117 24.82 3.71 21.54
C VAL A 117 23.72 3.70 22.60
N GLY A 118 22.96 2.60 22.71
CA GLY A 118 21.85 2.44 23.65
C GLY A 118 20.50 2.42 22.96
N ASN A 119 19.47 2.87 23.68
CA ASN A 119 18.09 2.77 23.22
C ASN A 119 17.77 3.82 22.15
N VAL A 120 17.26 3.37 21.00
CA VAL A 120 16.76 4.26 19.95
C VAL A 120 15.37 4.78 20.33
N THR A 121 15.25 6.09 20.46
CA THR A 121 13.98 6.77 20.80
C THR A 121 13.22 7.24 19.55
N MET A 122 13.91 7.37 18.40
CA MET A 122 13.29 7.74 17.14
C MET A 122 13.83 6.91 15.98
N VAL A 123 12.95 6.38 15.13
CA VAL A 123 13.31 5.66 13.92
C VAL A 123 12.82 6.46 12.71
N ILE A 124 13.73 6.79 11.81
CA ILE A 124 13.45 7.41 10.51
C ILE A 124 13.69 6.38 9.41
N ASN A 125 12.60 5.76 8.97
CA ASN A 125 12.52 4.89 7.81
C ASN A 125 12.59 5.77 6.54
N ASN A 126 13.81 6.14 6.13
CA ASN A 126 14.10 7.04 5.02
C ASN A 126 14.62 6.31 3.77
N ALA A 127 15.37 5.22 3.94
CA ALA A 127 15.95 4.51 2.81
C ALA A 127 14.88 4.15 1.76
N GLY A 128 15.23 4.30 0.49
CA GLY A 128 14.34 4.01 -0.62
C GLY A 128 15.11 3.71 -1.90
N VAL A 129 14.59 2.76 -2.68
CA VAL A 129 15.08 2.46 -4.03
C VAL A 129 13.93 2.37 -5.02
N VAL A 130 14.22 2.68 -6.28
CA VAL A 130 13.28 2.71 -7.40
C VAL A 130 13.94 2.07 -8.62
N SER A 131 13.18 1.31 -9.40
CA SER A 131 13.69 0.74 -10.66
C SER A 131 13.65 1.74 -11.83
N GLY A 132 12.64 2.61 -11.85
CA GLY A 132 12.42 3.61 -12.90
C GLY A 132 12.05 3.00 -14.26
N LYS A 133 11.54 1.76 -14.28
CA LYS A 133 11.21 1.02 -15.50
C LYS A 133 9.75 0.61 -15.52
N THR A 134 9.19 0.45 -16.72
CA THR A 134 7.88 -0.17 -16.88
C THR A 134 7.86 -1.58 -16.29
N LEU A 135 6.69 -2.07 -15.90
CA LEU A 135 6.56 -3.37 -15.22
C LEU A 135 7.22 -4.51 -16.00
N ILE A 136 7.08 -4.52 -17.33
CA ILE A 136 7.68 -5.57 -18.18
C ILE A 136 9.20 -5.42 -18.29
N ASN A 137 9.72 -4.19 -18.35
CA ASN A 137 11.15 -3.93 -18.47
C ASN A 137 11.89 -3.94 -17.13
N CYS A 138 11.16 -3.91 -16.02
CA CYS A 138 11.71 -4.06 -14.69
C CYS A 138 12.11 -5.52 -14.44
N SER A 139 13.32 -5.74 -13.93
CA SER A 139 13.79 -7.09 -13.62
C SER A 139 13.17 -7.61 -12.33
N ASP A 140 13.02 -8.92 -12.20
CA ASP A 140 12.47 -9.52 -10.98
C ASP A 140 13.29 -9.15 -9.74
N ALA A 141 14.62 -9.15 -9.87
CA ALA A 141 15.52 -8.75 -8.79
C ALA A 141 15.33 -7.27 -8.39
N SER A 142 15.04 -6.39 -9.35
CA SER A 142 14.77 -4.97 -9.07
C SER A 142 13.45 -4.79 -8.32
N ILE A 143 12.38 -5.47 -8.75
CA ILE A 143 11.07 -5.46 -8.08
C ILE A 143 11.23 -5.95 -6.64
N GLN A 144 11.90 -7.10 -6.45
CA GLN A 144 12.16 -7.67 -5.13
C GLN A 144 12.93 -6.69 -4.25
N ARG A 145 14.04 -6.13 -4.75
CA ARG A 145 14.87 -5.16 -4.01
C ARG A 145 14.08 -3.92 -3.59
N THR A 146 13.22 -3.39 -4.47
CA THR A 146 12.34 -2.24 -4.14
C THR A 146 11.46 -2.54 -2.94
N PHE A 147 10.91 -3.74 -2.87
CA PHE A 147 10.07 -4.15 -1.76
C PHE A 147 10.85 -4.49 -0.49
N ASP A 148 11.99 -5.15 -0.62
CA ASP A 148 12.85 -5.48 0.50
C ASP A 148 13.27 -4.21 1.25
N VAL A 149 13.73 -3.20 0.51
CA VAL A 149 14.21 -1.93 1.08
C VAL A 149 13.05 -1.04 1.54
N ASN A 150 12.04 -0.82 0.69
CA ASN A 150 11.02 0.20 0.97
C ASN A 150 9.90 -0.29 1.89
N VAL A 151 9.81 -1.61 2.15
CA VAL A 151 8.68 -2.22 2.88
C VAL A 151 9.15 -3.21 3.93
N LEU A 152 9.76 -4.35 3.54
CA LEU A 152 10.12 -5.41 4.49
C LEU A 152 11.12 -4.93 5.54
N ALA A 153 12.11 -4.14 5.15
CA ALA A 153 13.06 -3.52 6.08
C ALA A 153 12.36 -2.75 7.20
N HIS A 154 11.26 -2.04 6.92
CA HIS A 154 10.51 -1.32 7.94
C HIS A 154 9.91 -2.26 8.98
N PHE A 155 9.41 -3.43 8.57
CA PHE A 155 8.93 -4.45 9.52
C PHE A 155 10.06 -4.94 10.41
N TRP A 156 11.23 -5.25 9.85
CA TRP A 156 12.38 -5.74 10.63
C TRP A 156 12.93 -4.69 11.59
N ILE A 157 13.05 -3.44 11.13
CA ILE A 157 13.45 -2.31 11.98
C ILE A 157 12.44 -2.12 13.12
N LEU A 158 11.14 -2.11 12.83
CA LEU A 158 10.14 -1.99 13.88
C LEU A 158 10.18 -3.17 14.86
N LYS A 159 10.35 -4.41 14.40
CA LYS A 159 10.50 -5.56 15.30
C LYS A 159 11.72 -5.43 16.21
N ALA A 160 12.79 -4.78 15.75
CA ALA A 160 13.99 -4.57 16.54
C ALA A 160 13.86 -3.45 17.58
N PHE A 161 13.23 -2.32 17.23
CA PHE A 161 13.25 -1.11 18.08
C PHE A 161 11.92 -0.76 18.77
N LEU A 162 10.78 -1.17 18.21
CA LEU A 162 9.46 -0.86 18.79
C LEU A 162 9.20 -1.53 20.16
N PRO A 163 9.71 -2.74 20.49
CA PRO A 163 9.47 -3.34 21.82
C PRO A 163 9.88 -2.41 22.97
N TRP A 164 11.07 -1.82 22.91
CA TRP A 164 11.54 -0.89 23.94
C TRP A 164 10.63 0.36 24.05
N MET A 165 10.22 0.91 22.90
CA MET A 165 9.31 2.06 22.84
C MET A 165 7.95 1.75 23.47
N LEU A 166 7.42 0.54 23.27
CA LEU A 166 6.16 0.07 23.85
C LEU A 166 6.25 -0.04 25.37
N ASP A 167 7.33 -0.63 25.89
CA ASP A 167 7.55 -0.81 27.32
C ASP A 167 7.62 0.54 28.06
N HIS A 168 8.26 1.53 27.45
CA HIS A 168 8.43 2.86 28.04
C HIS A 168 7.32 3.84 27.65
N ASN A 169 6.42 3.45 26.73
CA ASN A 169 5.44 4.33 26.11
C ASN A 169 6.07 5.65 25.61
N GLN A 170 7.23 5.55 24.97
CA GLN A 170 8.00 6.69 24.49
C GLN A 170 8.64 6.32 23.16
N GLY A 171 8.48 7.19 22.17
CA GLY A 171 9.28 7.14 20.95
C GLY A 171 8.66 7.90 19.79
N HIS A 172 9.30 7.86 18.63
CA HIS A 172 8.77 8.46 17.41
C HIS A 172 9.14 7.63 16.18
N ILE A 173 8.14 7.12 15.47
CA ILE A 173 8.33 6.43 14.19
C ILE A 173 8.05 7.40 13.04
N VAL A 174 9.06 7.65 12.21
CA VAL A 174 8.96 8.52 11.03
C VAL A 174 9.12 7.66 9.78
N THR A 175 8.16 7.73 8.86
CA THR A 175 8.21 7.00 7.59
C THR A 175 8.28 7.98 6.43
N ILE A 176 9.36 7.94 5.65
CA ILE A 176 9.46 8.69 4.40
C ILE A 176 8.82 7.86 3.28
N ALA A 177 7.55 8.12 3.03
CA ALA A 177 6.79 7.55 1.95
C ALA A 177 7.03 8.35 0.64
N SER A 178 5.97 8.72 -0.06
CA SER A 178 6.01 9.56 -1.27
C SER A 178 4.59 9.99 -1.65
N GLY A 179 4.43 11.05 -2.44
CA GLY A 179 3.20 11.29 -3.21
C GLY A 179 2.84 10.10 -4.09
N ALA A 180 3.84 9.35 -4.58
CA ALA A 180 3.66 8.07 -5.28
C ALA A 180 3.09 6.94 -4.39
N GLY A 181 3.09 7.13 -3.06
CA GLY A 181 2.40 6.27 -2.09
C GLY A 181 0.92 6.62 -1.89
N LEU A 182 0.44 7.68 -2.56
CA LEU A 182 -0.94 8.16 -2.50
C LEU A 182 -1.59 8.23 -3.88
N THR A 183 -0.82 8.20 -4.96
CA THR A 183 -1.29 8.09 -6.35
C THR A 183 -0.36 7.22 -7.17
N GLY A 184 -0.91 6.49 -8.14
CA GLY A 184 -0.12 5.76 -9.13
C GLY A 184 0.58 6.70 -10.12
N ALA A 185 1.70 6.25 -10.67
CA ALA A 185 2.43 6.89 -11.76
C ALA A 185 2.91 5.83 -12.75
N ALA A 186 2.90 6.15 -14.05
CA ALA A 186 3.39 5.27 -15.10
C ALA A 186 4.91 5.06 -14.97
N GLY A 187 5.41 3.86 -15.29
CA GLY A 187 6.85 3.55 -15.23
C GLY A 187 7.41 3.38 -13.81
N LEU A 188 6.54 3.35 -12.79
CA LEU A 188 6.89 3.27 -11.37
C LEU A 188 6.00 2.25 -10.64
N VAL A 189 5.57 1.17 -11.30
CA VAL A 189 4.56 0.24 -10.73
C VAL A 189 5.03 -0.40 -9.41
N ASP A 190 6.26 -0.89 -9.38
CA ASP A 190 6.92 -1.43 -8.18
C ASP A 190 7.08 -0.37 -7.09
N TYR A 191 7.57 0.81 -7.46
CA TYR A 191 7.82 1.90 -6.51
C TYR A 191 6.54 2.46 -5.91
N CYS A 192 5.53 2.78 -6.72
CA CYS A 192 4.20 3.19 -6.25
C CYS A 192 3.62 2.13 -5.32
N SER A 193 3.61 0.86 -5.72
CA SER A 193 3.12 -0.21 -4.87
C SER A 193 3.86 -0.26 -3.52
N SER A 194 5.19 -0.16 -3.51
CA SER A 194 5.99 -0.14 -2.28
C SER A 194 5.71 1.07 -1.38
N LYS A 195 5.54 2.27 -1.94
CA LYS A 195 5.26 3.49 -1.16
C LYS A 195 3.83 3.54 -0.65
N PHE A 196 2.87 2.96 -1.38
CA PHE A 196 1.53 2.70 -0.84
C PHE A 196 1.63 1.75 0.35
N ALA A 197 2.44 0.70 0.25
CA ALA A 197 2.66 -0.24 1.34
C ALA A 197 3.25 0.44 2.59
N ALA A 198 4.20 1.37 2.41
CA ALA A 198 4.77 2.15 3.50
C ALA A 198 3.72 3.05 4.19
N VAL A 199 2.81 3.68 3.43
CA VAL A 199 1.69 4.46 3.99
C VAL A 199 0.75 3.54 4.78
N GLY A 200 0.32 2.42 4.20
CA GLY A 200 -0.60 1.48 4.86
C GLY A 200 0.00 0.85 6.13
N LEU A 201 1.31 0.56 6.12
CA LEU A 201 2.05 0.11 7.31
C LEU A 201 2.00 1.18 8.41
N HIS A 202 2.38 2.42 8.06
CA HIS A 202 2.44 3.52 9.01
C HIS A 202 1.07 3.81 9.63
N GLU A 203 0.03 3.87 8.80
CA GLU A 203 -1.34 4.13 9.25
C GLU A 203 -1.85 3.02 10.17
N ALA A 204 -1.71 1.75 9.77
CA ALA A 204 -2.12 0.62 10.61
C ALA A 204 -1.34 0.54 11.93
N LEU A 205 -0.04 0.89 11.92
CA LEU A 205 0.75 1.00 13.15
C LEU A 205 0.23 2.12 14.06
N THR A 206 -0.12 3.30 13.54
CA THR A 206 -0.74 4.37 14.34
C THR A 206 -2.03 3.88 15.00
N HIS A 207 -2.89 3.21 14.25
CA HIS A 207 -4.14 2.61 14.77
C HIS A 207 -3.87 1.56 15.84
N GLU A 208 -2.85 0.72 15.66
CA GLU A 208 -2.44 -0.30 16.64
C GLU A 208 -1.91 0.33 17.93
N LEU A 209 -1.05 1.34 17.85
CA LEU A 209 -0.52 2.06 19.01
C LEU A 209 -1.64 2.76 19.80
N HIS A 210 -2.59 3.37 19.10
CA HIS A 210 -3.77 3.96 19.72
C HIS A 210 -4.62 2.92 20.45
N ALA A 211 -4.91 1.79 19.81
CA ALA A 211 -5.67 0.70 20.42
C ALA A 211 -4.97 0.12 21.67
N LEU A 212 -3.64 0.06 21.65
CA LEU A 212 -2.81 -0.36 22.80
C LEU A 212 -2.66 0.74 23.88
N LYS A 213 -3.26 1.92 23.68
CA LYS A 213 -3.16 3.11 24.54
C LYS A 213 -1.72 3.59 24.72
N ARG A 214 -0.87 3.40 23.72
CA ARG A 214 0.55 3.83 23.71
C ARG A 214 0.70 5.22 23.09
N THR A 215 0.11 6.23 23.75
CA THR A 215 0.01 7.60 23.24
C THR A 215 1.32 8.41 23.31
N GLY A 216 2.34 7.91 24.02
CA GLY A 216 3.65 8.54 24.08
C GLY A 216 4.58 8.12 22.93
N ILE A 217 4.16 7.15 22.11
CA ILE A 217 4.81 6.83 20.84
C ILE A 217 4.14 7.64 19.73
N LYS A 218 4.89 8.55 19.11
CA LYS A 218 4.43 9.41 18.02
C LYS A 218 4.70 8.76 16.67
N THR A 219 3.91 9.12 15.67
CA THR A 219 4.08 8.62 14.31
C THR A 219 3.96 9.77 13.32
N THR A 220 4.92 9.90 12.40
CA THR A 220 4.91 10.89 11.31
C THR A 220 5.17 10.22 9.96
N VAL A 221 4.24 10.33 9.01
CA VAL A 221 4.45 9.92 7.62
C VAL A 221 4.66 11.14 6.74
N VAL A 222 5.73 11.10 5.94
CA VAL A 222 6.10 12.17 5.01
C VAL A 222 5.85 11.70 3.60
N CYS A 223 5.02 12.41 2.84
CA CYS A 223 4.71 12.11 1.44
C CYS A 223 5.17 13.28 0.56
N PRO A 224 6.46 13.34 0.20
CA PRO A 224 6.94 14.34 -0.73
C PRO A 224 6.64 13.96 -2.18
N SER A 225 6.44 14.99 -3.01
CA SER A 225 6.49 14.92 -4.47
C SER A 225 7.96 14.74 -4.94
N PHE A 226 8.28 15.16 -6.16
CA PHE A 226 9.63 15.12 -6.70
C PHE A 226 10.60 15.99 -5.88
N ILE A 227 11.68 15.38 -5.40
CA ILE A 227 12.77 16.06 -4.67
C ILE A 227 14.07 15.85 -5.45
N ASP A 228 14.86 16.91 -5.56
CA ASP A 228 16.20 16.86 -6.13
C ASP A 228 17.19 16.16 -5.17
N THR A 229 17.20 14.82 -5.22
CA THR A 229 18.03 13.94 -4.37
C THR A 229 18.89 12.97 -5.20
N GLY A 230 18.95 13.15 -6.52
CA GLY A 230 19.56 12.21 -7.48
C GLY A 230 18.69 11.00 -7.83
N MET A 231 17.76 10.57 -6.96
CA MET A 231 16.87 9.42 -7.21
C MET A 231 15.99 9.55 -8.46
N PHE A 232 15.65 10.79 -8.82
CA PHE A 232 14.79 11.14 -9.97
C PHE A 232 15.51 12.12 -10.91
N GLU A 233 16.83 11.99 -11.05
CA GLU A 233 17.62 12.84 -11.95
C GLU A 233 17.06 12.80 -13.38
N GLY A 234 16.85 13.97 -13.99
CA GLY A 234 16.28 14.11 -15.34
C GLY A 234 14.75 14.26 -15.42
N VAL A 235 14.02 14.19 -14.30
CA VAL A 235 12.55 14.37 -14.30
C VAL A 235 12.14 15.79 -14.72
N LYS A 236 11.16 15.89 -15.63
CA LYS A 236 10.54 17.16 -16.04
C LYS A 236 9.30 17.47 -15.22
N THR A 237 9.35 18.47 -14.35
CA THR A 237 8.21 18.84 -13.50
C THR A 237 7.36 19.96 -14.09
N GLY A 238 6.04 19.90 -13.91
CA GLY A 238 5.11 21.01 -14.21
C GLY A 238 5.00 22.03 -13.06
N VAL A 239 4.38 23.19 -13.33
CA VAL A 239 4.26 24.31 -12.37
C VAL A 239 3.54 23.92 -11.06
N LEU A 240 2.56 23.01 -11.13
CA LEU A 240 1.77 22.58 -9.97
C LEU A 240 2.53 21.62 -9.03
N PHE A 241 3.57 20.95 -9.55
CA PHE A 241 4.37 19.96 -8.82
C PHE A 241 5.85 20.23 -9.04
N PRO A 242 6.39 21.38 -8.59
CA PRO A 242 7.76 21.77 -8.85
C PRO A 242 8.75 20.79 -8.23
N LEU A 243 9.93 20.67 -8.84
CA LEU A 243 11.06 19.98 -8.23
C LEU A 243 11.45 20.70 -6.93
N LEU A 244 11.36 19.99 -5.81
CA LEU A 244 11.60 20.55 -4.48
C LEU A 244 13.08 20.50 -4.14
N LYS A 245 13.61 21.61 -3.62
CA LYS A 245 14.96 21.66 -3.05
C LYS A 245 15.04 20.79 -1.80
N SER A 246 16.06 19.94 -1.72
CA SER A 246 16.22 18.96 -0.65
C SER A 246 16.29 19.62 0.75
N GLU A 247 16.90 20.80 0.85
CA GLU A 247 17.11 21.53 2.09
C GLU A 247 15.78 21.95 2.73
N ASN A 248 14.89 22.53 1.92
CA ASN A 248 13.56 22.96 2.35
C ASN A 248 12.72 21.76 2.81
N VAL A 249 12.85 20.63 2.11
CA VAL A 249 12.13 19.40 2.47
C VAL A 249 12.64 18.86 3.82
N CYS A 250 13.95 18.84 4.04
CA CYS A 250 14.54 18.40 5.31
C CYS A 250 14.09 19.26 6.49
N GLU A 251 14.02 20.58 6.31
CA GLU A 251 13.51 21.50 7.32
C GLU A 251 12.05 21.20 7.68
N LEU A 252 11.18 21.07 6.68
CA LEU A 252 9.77 20.73 6.90
C LEU A 252 9.61 19.37 7.61
N ILE A 253 10.46 18.39 7.31
CA ILE A 253 10.44 17.08 7.99
C ILE A 253 10.79 17.25 9.47
N VAL A 254 11.86 17.97 9.80
CA VAL A 254 12.26 18.19 11.19
C VAL A 254 11.23 19.03 11.94
N GLU A 255 10.60 20.02 11.29
CA GLU A 255 9.47 20.76 11.87
C GLU A 255 8.28 19.85 12.17
N ALA A 256 7.90 18.97 11.23
CA ALA A 256 6.84 18.00 11.43
C ALA A 256 7.14 17.03 12.58
N ILE A 257 8.38 16.57 12.69
CA ILE A 257 8.84 15.75 13.82
C ILE A 257 8.69 16.52 15.13
N ARG A 258 9.15 17.77 15.18
CA ARG A 258 9.11 18.61 16.38
C ARG A 258 7.69 19.00 16.81
N THR A 259 6.74 18.99 15.88
CA THR A 259 5.33 19.35 16.13
C THR A 259 4.42 18.13 16.25
N ASP A 260 4.99 16.91 16.27
CA ASP A 260 4.25 15.65 16.25
C ASP A 260 3.21 15.59 15.12
N GLN A 261 3.51 16.22 13.98
CA GLN A 261 2.62 16.22 12.83
C GLN A 261 2.51 14.80 12.27
N HIS A 262 1.31 14.25 12.26
CA HIS A 262 1.09 12.87 11.82
C HIS A 262 1.35 12.67 10.33
N MET A 263 0.87 13.58 9.47
CA MET A 263 1.05 13.47 8.02
C MET A 263 1.57 14.78 7.44
N LEU A 264 2.73 14.72 6.78
CA LEU A 264 3.36 15.84 6.08
C LEU A 264 3.28 15.62 4.57
N LEU A 265 2.45 16.40 3.88
CA LEU A 265 2.34 16.42 2.42
C LEU A 265 3.16 17.58 1.83
N ILE A 266 4.07 17.27 0.90
CA ILE A 266 4.95 18.29 0.30
C ILE A 266 4.91 18.18 -1.23
N PRO A 267 4.46 19.21 -1.97
CA PRO A 267 3.88 20.48 -1.49
C PRO A 267 2.46 20.29 -0.93
N LYS A 268 2.01 21.25 -0.09
CA LYS A 268 0.67 21.22 0.55
C LYS A 268 -0.49 21.09 -0.45
N VAL A 269 -0.31 21.52 -1.70
CA VAL A 269 -1.31 21.37 -2.78
C VAL A 269 -1.67 19.91 -3.06
N LEU A 270 -0.80 18.94 -2.72
CA LEU A 270 -1.14 17.51 -2.77
C LEU A 270 -2.40 17.19 -1.96
N LYS A 271 -2.66 17.90 -0.85
CA LYS A 271 -3.86 17.72 -0.03
C LYS A 271 -5.14 17.98 -0.84
N LEU A 272 -5.15 19.03 -1.66
CA LEU A 272 -6.26 19.34 -2.56
C LEU A 272 -6.39 18.27 -3.66
N GLY A 273 -5.25 17.79 -4.18
CA GLY A 273 -5.21 16.69 -5.13
C GLY A 273 -5.87 15.41 -4.60
N LEU A 274 -5.67 15.05 -3.33
CA LEU A 274 -6.30 13.89 -2.70
C LEU A 274 -7.83 14.04 -2.58
N ILE A 275 -8.32 15.23 -2.25
CA ILE A 275 -9.75 15.53 -2.22
C ILE A 275 -10.35 15.32 -3.61
N ILE A 276 -9.75 15.97 -4.62
CA ILE A 276 -10.19 15.84 -6.01
C ILE A 276 -10.15 14.38 -6.44
N LYS A 277 -9.09 13.64 -6.10
CA LYS A 277 -8.96 12.21 -6.36
C LYS A 277 -10.12 11.42 -5.77
N SER A 278 -10.46 11.65 -4.50
CA SER A 278 -11.53 10.91 -3.82
C SER A 278 -12.92 11.11 -4.44
N LEU A 279 -13.14 12.25 -5.11
CA LEU A 279 -14.41 12.63 -5.73
C LEU A 279 -14.44 12.41 -7.26
N SER A 280 -13.30 12.06 -7.87
CA SER A 280 -13.16 11.96 -9.33
C SER A 280 -13.00 10.51 -9.81
N THR A 281 -13.43 10.27 -11.05
CA THR A 281 -13.19 8.99 -11.73
C THR A 281 -11.73 8.81 -12.10
N THR A 282 -11.22 7.57 -12.18
CA THR A 282 -9.85 7.27 -12.63
C THR A 282 -9.51 7.90 -13.99
N ALA A 283 -10.46 7.93 -14.93
CA ALA A 283 -10.25 8.57 -16.23
C ALA A 283 -9.98 10.08 -16.10
N ALA A 284 -10.76 10.78 -15.27
CA ALA A 284 -10.54 12.19 -14.99
C ALA A 284 -9.22 12.45 -14.25
N GLN A 285 -8.80 11.53 -13.37
CA GLN A 285 -7.52 11.61 -12.68
C GLN A 285 -6.34 11.50 -13.66
N ILE A 286 -6.38 10.53 -14.57
CA ILE A 286 -5.39 10.36 -15.63
C ILE A 286 -5.34 11.60 -16.54
N GLU A 287 -6.49 12.12 -16.97
CA GLU A 287 -6.52 13.33 -17.81
C GLU A 287 -5.94 14.56 -17.07
N ALA A 288 -6.29 14.75 -15.80
CA ALA A 288 -5.75 15.84 -14.98
C ALA A 288 -4.24 15.70 -14.75
N GLN A 289 -3.74 14.48 -14.55
CA GLN A 289 -2.30 14.20 -14.45
C GLN A 289 -1.57 14.43 -15.78
N GLY A 290 -2.21 14.14 -16.92
CA GLY A 290 -1.69 14.49 -18.24
C GLY A 290 -1.60 15.99 -18.45
N ALA A 291 -2.67 16.72 -18.11
CA ALA A 291 -2.74 18.17 -18.23
C ALA A 291 -1.76 18.92 -17.32
N THR A 292 -1.41 18.35 -16.15
CA THR A 292 -0.44 18.92 -15.22
C THR A 292 1.01 18.51 -15.50
N GLY A 293 1.24 17.70 -16.53
CA GLY A 293 2.56 17.20 -16.91
C GLY A 293 3.11 16.07 -16.03
N LEU A 294 2.33 15.56 -15.06
CA LEU A 294 2.71 14.45 -14.17
C LEU A 294 2.99 13.16 -14.95
N HIS A 295 2.24 12.88 -16.03
CA HIS A 295 2.51 11.75 -16.93
C HIS A 295 3.75 11.96 -17.80
N HIS A 296 4.10 13.21 -18.09
CA HIS A 296 5.22 13.60 -18.96
C HIS A 296 6.54 13.80 -18.21
N SER A 297 6.50 13.68 -16.89
CA SER A 297 7.66 13.79 -16.02
C SER A 297 8.72 12.72 -16.30
N MET A 298 8.33 11.62 -16.97
CA MET A 298 9.18 10.52 -17.41
C MET A 298 9.15 10.24 -18.94
N ASP A 299 8.43 11.03 -19.77
CA ASP A 299 8.64 11.27 -21.23
C ASP A 299 7.44 11.92 -21.98
N THR A 300 7.73 12.60 -23.11
CA THR A 300 6.95 13.68 -23.76
C THR A 300 5.68 13.35 -24.58
N PHE A 301 4.66 14.21 -24.41
CA PHE A 301 3.59 14.67 -25.34
C PHE A 301 2.14 14.11 -25.26
N VAL A 302 1.18 15.03 -25.52
CA VAL A 302 -0.24 15.14 -25.11
C VAL A 302 -1.26 14.61 -26.14
N VAL A 303 -2.42 14.04 -25.70
CA VAL A 303 -3.68 13.95 -26.49
C VAL A 303 -4.97 14.03 -25.61
N LYS A 304 -6.04 14.63 -26.19
CA LYS A 304 -7.41 14.92 -25.69
C LYS A 304 -8.38 13.72 -25.69
N HIS A 305 -9.35 13.64 -24.75
CA HIS A 305 -10.80 13.40 -25.02
C HIS A 305 -11.76 13.38 -23.78
N ARG A 306 -12.67 14.38 -23.75
CA ARG A 306 -14.14 14.43 -23.45
C ARG A 306 -14.76 13.69 -22.23
N PHE A 307 -15.07 14.45 -21.19
CA PHE A 307 -16.39 14.67 -20.52
C PHE A 307 -17.50 13.57 -20.59
N TYR A 308 -17.25 12.34 -20.13
CA TYR A 308 -18.31 11.32 -19.94
C TYR A 308 -18.68 11.02 -18.46
N ALA A 309 -17.99 11.63 -17.50
CA ALA A 309 -18.04 11.21 -16.10
C ALA A 309 -19.32 11.62 -15.34
N LEU A 310 -19.93 12.76 -15.67
CA LEU A 310 -21.11 13.27 -14.93
C LEU A 310 -22.42 12.54 -15.29
N ILE A 311 -22.49 11.93 -16.48
CA ILE A 311 -23.70 11.29 -17.01
C ILE A 311 -23.98 9.93 -16.34
N ASN A 312 -22.94 9.20 -15.92
CA ASN A 312 -23.08 7.87 -15.29
C ASN A 312 -23.61 7.91 -13.84
N LEU A 313 -23.71 9.09 -13.23
CA LEU A 313 -24.35 9.25 -11.92
C LEU A 313 -25.90 9.33 -12.04
N ILE A 314 -26.41 9.67 -13.23
CA ILE A 314 -27.83 9.97 -13.49
C ILE A 314 -28.47 8.89 -14.39
N ILE A 315 -27.69 8.27 -15.28
CA ILE A 315 -28.14 7.23 -16.20
C ILE A 315 -27.49 5.90 -15.79
N GLY A 316 -28.26 4.81 -15.76
CA GLY A 316 -27.78 3.48 -15.37
C GLY A 316 -26.41 3.13 -15.98
N GLY A 317 -25.57 2.43 -15.20
CA GLY A 317 -24.18 2.15 -15.58
C GLY A 317 -24.03 1.43 -16.93
N PRO A 318 -22.81 1.42 -17.51
CA PRO A 318 -22.58 0.93 -18.86
C PRO A 318 -23.09 -0.52 -19.05
N PRO A 319 -23.49 -0.88 -20.28
CA PRO A 319 -24.02 -2.20 -20.58
C PRO A 319 -23.01 -3.29 -20.21
N LEU A 320 -23.52 -4.45 -19.77
CA LEU A 320 -22.69 -5.59 -19.40
C LEU A 320 -22.07 -6.21 -20.65
N LYS A 321 -20.75 -6.21 -20.75
CA LYS A 321 -20.04 -6.90 -21.83
C LYS A 321 -20.15 -8.41 -21.68
N ASP A 322 -20.23 -9.12 -22.80
CA ASP A 322 -20.03 -10.57 -22.80
C ASP A 322 -18.56 -10.88 -22.50
N ARG A 323 -18.36 -11.96 -21.73
CA ARG A 323 -17.04 -12.46 -21.29
C ARG A 323 -16.92 -13.97 -21.47
N SER A 324 -17.90 -14.61 -22.11
CA SER A 324 -17.98 -16.07 -22.26
C SER A 324 -16.77 -16.70 -22.97
N SER A 325 -16.06 -15.94 -23.81
CA SER A 325 -14.88 -16.38 -24.54
C SER A 325 -13.55 -16.16 -23.81
N GLU A 326 -13.56 -15.57 -22.60
CA GLU A 326 -12.33 -15.23 -21.89
C GLU A 326 -11.71 -16.47 -21.22
N THR A 327 -10.38 -16.51 -21.22
CA THR A 327 -9.58 -17.48 -20.46
C THR A 327 -9.07 -16.80 -19.19
N VAL A 328 -9.53 -17.26 -18.04
CA VAL A 328 -9.36 -16.59 -16.75
C VAL A 328 -8.49 -17.40 -15.80
N LEU A 329 -7.41 -16.80 -15.32
CA LEU A 329 -6.64 -17.29 -14.18
C LEU A 329 -7.22 -16.73 -12.87
N ILE A 330 -7.48 -17.59 -11.89
CA ILE A 330 -7.95 -17.20 -10.56
C ILE A 330 -7.03 -17.79 -9.49
N THR A 331 -6.44 -16.93 -8.65
CA THR A 331 -5.64 -17.38 -7.51
C THR A 331 -6.46 -17.50 -6.23
N GLY A 332 -6.16 -18.48 -5.37
CA GLY A 332 -6.90 -18.74 -4.14
C GLY A 332 -8.35 -19.19 -4.41
N ALA A 333 -8.51 -20.07 -5.40
CA ALA A 333 -9.81 -20.42 -5.97
C ALA A 333 -10.60 -21.48 -5.17
N VAL A 334 -10.01 -22.10 -4.14
CA VAL A 334 -10.64 -23.22 -3.42
C VAL A 334 -11.82 -22.80 -2.53
N SER A 335 -11.81 -21.58 -2.01
CA SER A 335 -12.81 -21.15 -1.02
C SER A 335 -13.10 -19.66 -1.08
N GLY A 336 -14.12 -19.21 -0.33
CA GLY A 336 -14.44 -17.79 -0.19
C GLY A 336 -14.74 -17.12 -1.53
N LEU A 337 -14.28 -15.89 -1.68
CA LEU A 337 -14.46 -15.10 -2.91
C LEU A 337 -13.91 -15.77 -4.16
N GLY A 338 -12.74 -16.40 -4.08
CA GLY A 338 -12.12 -17.07 -5.23
C GLY A 338 -13.03 -18.14 -5.83
N LYS A 339 -13.55 -19.04 -4.98
CA LYS A 339 -14.52 -20.06 -5.41
C LYS A 339 -15.81 -19.44 -5.94
N GLY A 340 -16.34 -18.42 -5.26
CA GLY A 340 -17.57 -17.75 -5.66
C GLY A 340 -17.47 -17.09 -7.03
N VAL A 341 -16.38 -16.34 -7.28
CA VAL A 341 -16.11 -15.71 -8.58
C VAL A 341 -15.88 -16.78 -9.67
N ALA A 342 -15.14 -17.84 -9.38
CA ALA A 342 -14.94 -18.97 -10.29
C ALA A 342 -16.27 -19.62 -10.71
N GLN A 343 -17.18 -19.86 -9.75
CA GLN A 343 -18.51 -20.40 -10.03
C GLN A 343 -19.28 -19.58 -11.08
N ARG A 344 -19.33 -18.26 -10.92
CA ARG A 344 -20.11 -17.43 -11.84
C ARG A 344 -19.43 -17.25 -13.20
N LEU A 345 -18.10 -17.18 -13.24
CA LEU A 345 -17.37 -17.13 -14.52
C LEU A 345 -17.50 -18.44 -15.29
N ALA A 346 -17.50 -19.60 -14.62
CA ALA A 346 -17.79 -20.87 -15.24
C ALA A 346 -19.22 -20.87 -15.84
N GLN A 347 -20.22 -20.39 -15.08
CA GLN A 347 -21.61 -20.27 -15.57
C GLN A 347 -21.76 -19.33 -16.77
N LEU A 348 -20.89 -18.32 -16.91
CA LEU A 348 -20.83 -17.45 -18.09
C LEU A 348 -20.18 -18.12 -19.30
N GLY A 349 -19.55 -19.29 -19.14
CA GLY A 349 -18.93 -20.07 -20.21
C GLY A 349 -17.41 -19.88 -20.35
N CYS A 350 -16.78 -19.10 -19.47
CA CYS A 350 -15.34 -18.83 -19.51
C CYS A 350 -14.51 -20.11 -19.33
N THR A 351 -13.32 -20.13 -19.92
CA THR A 351 -12.28 -21.14 -19.60
C THR A 351 -11.53 -20.69 -18.36
N LEU A 352 -11.41 -21.55 -17.35
CA LEU A 352 -10.82 -21.18 -16.06
C LEU A 352 -9.56 -21.99 -15.75
N VAL A 353 -8.55 -21.31 -15.23
CA VAL A 353 -7.40 -21.91 -14.58
C VAL A 353 -7.44 -21.53 -13.11
N LEU A 354 -7.61 -22.52 -12.24
CA LEU A 354 -7.72 -22.33 -10.80
C LEU A 354 -6.38 -22.64 -10.14
N TRP A 355 -5.78 -21.65 -9.50
CA TRP A 355 -4.55 -21.80 -8.73
C TRP A 355 -4.83 -21.77 -7.24
N ASP A 356 -4.34 -22.78 -6.54
CA ASP A 356 -4.39 -22.86 -5.08
C ASP A 356 -3.26 -23.74 -4.56
N VAL A 357 -2.84 -23.52 -3.30
CA VAL A 357 -1.80 -24.35 -2.67
C VAL A 357 -2.34 -25.73 -2.28
N ASN A 358 -3.66 -25.85 -2.04
CA ASN A 358 -4.33 -27.10 -1.72
C ASN A 358 -4.77 -27.81 -3.00
N ALA A 359 -3.95 -28.74 -3.50
CA ALA A 359 -4.20 -29.47 -4.74
C ALA A 359 -5.51 -30.27 -4.72
N THR A 360 -5.77 -30.98 -3.63
CA THR A 360 -6.91 -31.89 -3.50
C THR A 360 -8.23 -31.14 -3.56
N ASP A 361 -8.36 -30.08 -2.75
CA ASP A 361 -9.58 -29.28 -2.76
C ASP A 361 -9.75 -28.49 -4.06
N ASN A 362 -8.64 -28.07 -4.69
CA ASN A 362 -8.68 -27.36 -5.97
C ASN A 362 -9.19 -28.28 -7.10
N ALA A 363 -8.71 -29.51 -7.16
CA ALA A 363 -9.20 -30.51 -8.12
C ALA A 363 -10.70 -30.77 -7.94
N ARG A 364 -11.16 -30.94 -6.68
CA ARG A 364 -12.58 -31.10 -6.36
C ARG A 364 -13.43 -29.92 -6.80
N VAL A 365 -12.96 -28.69 -6.59
CA VAL A 365 -13.69 -27.48 -7.04
C VAL A 365 -13.77 -27.45 -8.57
N ALA A 366 -12.70 -27.77 -9.30
CA ALA A 366 -12.76 -27.81 -10.75
C ALA A 366 -13.75 -28.86 -11.27
N GLU A 367 -13.79 -30.06 -10.68
CA GLU A 367 -14.75 -31.11 -11.03
C GLU A 367 -16.21 -30.68 -10.77
N GLU A 368 -16.47 -30.06 -9.60
CA GLU A 368 -17.77 -29.48 -9.25
C GLU A 368 -18.24 -28.47 -10.30
N LEU A 369 -17.35 -27.56 -10.74
CA LEU A 369 -17.67 -26.53 -11.73
C LEU A 369 -17.90 -27.10 -13.14
N ASN A 370 -17.07 -28.05 -13.55
CA ASN A 370 -17.22 -28.75 -14.83
C ASN A 370 -18.54 -29.53 -14.88
N SER A 371 -18.88 -30.24 -13.80
CA SER A 371 -20.16 -30.96 -13.69
C SER A 371 -21.36 -30.00 -13.71
N MET A 372 -21.28 -28.88 -12.97
CA MET A 372 -22.35 -27.87 -12.91
C MET A 372 -22.63 -27.27 -14.29
N THR A 373 -21.59 -27.02 -15.08
CA THR A 373 -21.69 -26.36 -16.39
C THR A 373 -21.81 -27.32 -17.56
N LYS A 374 -21.69 -28.64 -17.31
CA LYS A 374 -21.59 -29.68 -18.34
C LYS A 374 -20.50 -29.35 -19.38
N SER A 375 -19.37 -28.85 -18.90
CA SER A 375 -18.21 -28.46 -19.70
C SER A 375 -16.92 -29.07 -19.14
N ASN A 376 -15.83 -29.04 -19.90
CA ASN A 376 -14.50 -29.44 -19.43
C ASN A 376 -13.51 -28.27 -19.56
N ARG A 377 -13.95 -27.08 -19.13
CA ARG A 377 -13.24 -25.81 -19.33
C ARG A 377 -12.59 -25.27 -18.06
N VAL A 378 -12.72 -25.97 -16.93
CA VAL A 378 -12.14 -25.57 -15.65
C VAL A 378 -10.97 -26.50 -15.31
N HIS A 379 -9.78 -25.93 -15.17
CA HIS A 379 -8.53 -26.64 -14.95
C HIS A 379 -7.92 -26.25 -13.60
N ALA A 380 -7.75 -27.22 -12.70
CA ALA A 380 -7.09 -26.99 -11.41
C ALA A 380 -5.57 -27.24 -11.50
N MET A 381 -4.79 -26.34 -10.92
CA MET A 381 -3.33 -26.47 -10.79
C MET A 381 -2.89 -26.09 -9.39
N ARG A 382 -2.04 -26.93 -8.77
CA ARG A 382 -1.40 -26.58 -7.50
C ARG A 382 -0.33 -25.53 -7.77
N CYS A 383 -0.46 -24.35 -7.17
CA CYS A 383 0.53 -23.28 -7.27
C CYS A 383 0.83 -22.71 -5.88
N ASP A 384 2.10 -22.70 -5.48
CA ASP A 384 2.54 -22.07 -4.24
C ASP A 384 3.00 -20.64 -4.51
N LEU A 385 2.17 -19.67 -4.11
CA LEU A 385 2.43 -18.26 -4.36
C LEU A 385 3.57 -17.68 -3.52
N THR A 386 4.14 -18.42 -2.56
CA THR A 386 5.36 -17.99 -1.87
C THR A 386 6.64 -18.28 -2.66
N SER A 387 6.56 -19.01 -3.78
CA SER A 387 7.70 -19.32 -4.63
C SER A 387 7.50 -18.76 -6.03
N ARG A 388 8.44 -17.92 -6.46
CA ARG A 388 8.48 -17.38 -7.82
C ARG A 388 8.63 -18.49 -8.86
N GLU A 389 9.46 -19.48 -8.57
CA GLU A 389 9.71 -20.65 -9.42
C GLU A 389 8.42 -21.45 -9.61
N SER A 390 7.68 -21.72 -8.51
CA SER A 390 6.37 -22.37 -8.60
C SER A 390 5.38 -21.58 -9.46
N ILE A 391 5.37 -20.25 -9.38
CA ILE A 391 4.49 -19.39 -10.18
C ILE A 391 4.83 -19.51 -11.67
N TYR A 392 6.11 -19.42 -12.04
CA TYR A 392 6.54 -19.51 -13.44
C TYR A 392 6.31 -20.90 -14.04
N GLU A 393 6.57 -21.98 -13.30
CA GLU A 393 6.26 -23.34 -13.74
C GLU A 393 4.76 -23.54 -13.95
N CYS A 394 3.93 -23.07 -13.02
CA CYS A 394 2.47 -23.15 -13.14
C CYS A 394 1.96 -22.28 -14.29
N ALA A 395 2.57 -21.12 -14.53
CA ALA A 395 2.19 -20.23 -15.62
C ALA A 395 2.44 -20.87 -16.99
N LYS A 396 3.62 -21.49 -17.16
CA LYS A 396 3.96 -22.26 -18.36
C LYS A 396 2.93 -23.37 -18.61
N ARG A 397 2.64 -24.19 -17.58
CA ARG A 397 1.63 -25.25 -17.67
C ARG A 397 0.24 -24.72 -18.00
N ALA A 398 -0.16 -23.59 -17.43
CA ALA A 398 -1.43 -22.94 -17.74
C ALA A 398 -1.49 -22.57 -19.23
N GLN A 399 -0.45 -21.92 -19.76
CA GLN A 399 -0.38 -21.54 -21.17
C GLN A 399 -0.38 -22.75 -22.12
N GLU A 400 0.29 -23.84 -21.75
CA GLU A 400 0.25 -25.11 -22.50
C GLU A 400 -1.15 -25.74 -22.50
N THR A 401 -1.93 -25.56 -21.43
CA THR A 401 -3.25 -26.19 -21.27
C THR A 401 -4.36 -25.39 -21.95
N VAL A 402 -4.38 -24.07 -21.77
CA VAL A 402 -5.50 -23.21 -22.17
C VAL A 402 -5.13 -22.10 -23.17
N GLY A 403 -3.86 -22.03 -23.58
CA GLY A 403 -3.35 -20.95 -24.42
C GLY A 403 -3.25 -19.62 -23.68
N ASN A 404 -3.55 -18.53 -24.37
CA ASN A 404 -3.43 -17.19 -23.82
C ASN A 404 -4.49 -16.93 -22.72
N VAL A 405 -4.03 -16.62 -21.52
CA VAL A 405 -4.88 -16.10 -20.44
C VAL A 405 -5.20 -14.64 -20.74
N THR A 406 -6.48 -14.33 -20.90
CA THR A 406 -6.97 -12.98 -21.20
C THR A 406 -7.46 -12.24 -19.97
N MET A 407 -7.64 -12.92 -18.84
CA MET A 407 -8.01 -12.29 -17.58
C MET A 407 -7.24 -12.91 -16.40
N VAL A 408 -6.70 -12.07 -15.54
CA VAL A 408 -6.04 -12.50 -14.30
C VAL A 408 -6.83 -11.95 -13.12
N ILE A 409 -7.23 -12.81 -12.19
CA ILE A 409 -7.89 -12.46 -10.94
C ILE A 409 -6.96 -12.82 -9.78
N ASN A 410 -6.20 -11.81 -9.33
CA ASN A 410 -5.35 -11.85 -8.16
C ASN A 410 -6.22 -11.79 -6.89
N ASN A 411 -6.71 -12.95 -6.45
CA ASN A 411 -7.62 -13.08 -5.31
C ASN A 411 -6.95 -13.69 -4.07
N ALA A 412 -5.91 -14.51 -4.25
CA ALA A 412 -5.23 -15.14 -3.12
C ALA A 412 -4.81 -14.11 -2.06
N GLY A 413 -4.99 -14.47 -0.80
CA GLY A 413 -4.67 -13.60 0.30
C GLY A 413 -4.52 -14.39 1.60
N VAL A 414 -3.49 -14.06 2.36
CA VAL A 414 -3.29 -14.55 3.72
C VAL A 414 -3.21 -13.35 4.67
N VAL A 415 -3.48 -13.60 5.95
CA VAL A 415 -3.47 -12.59 7.00
C VAL A 415 -2.93 -13.21 8.28
N SER A 416 -2.11 -12.47 9.01
CA SER A 416 -1.54 -12.92 10.28
C SER A 416 -2.54 -12.87 11.43
N GLY A 417 -3.37 -11.81 11.48
CA GLY A 417 -4.34 -11.56 12.56
C GLY A 417 -3.69 -11.28 13.91
N LYS A 418 -2.47 -10.73 13.93
CA LYS A 418 -1.72 -10.43 15.15
C LYS A 418 -1.14 -9.02 15.07
N THR A 419 -0.94 -8.41 16.25
CA THR A 419 -0.17 -7.15 16.34
C THR A 419 1.24 -7.33 15.78
N LEU A 420 1.85 -6.24 15.34
CA LEU A 420 3.15 -6.27 14.65
C LEU A 420 4.22 -7.02 15.44
N ILE A 421 4.29 -6.80 16.76
CA ILE A 421 5.26 -7.45 17.64
C ILE A 421 4.97 -8.94 17.81
N ASN A 422 3.70 -9.31 17.93
CA ASN A 422 3.28 -10.70 18.15
C ASN A 422 3.21 -11.53 16.85
N CYS A 423 3.30 -10.89 15.70
CA CYS A 423 3.37 -11.55 14.41
C CYS A 423 4.78 -12.11 14.16
N SER A 424 4.89 -13.40 13.84
CA SER A 424 6.19 -14.01 13.50
C SER A 424 6.72 -13.47 12.18
N GLU A 425 8.03 -13.40 12.04
CA GLU A 425 8.74 -12.97 10.84
C GLU A 425 8.34 -13.82 9.63
N ALA A 426 8.21 -15.13 9.81
CA ALA A 426 7.76 -16.06 8.77
C ALA A 426 6.32 -15.76 8.32
N SER A 427 5.44 -15.32 9.22
CA SER A 427 4.08 -14.92 8.85
C SER A 427 4.07 -13.62 8.06
N ILE A 428 4.85 -12.62 8.48
CA ILE A 428 5.01 -11.35 7.75
C ILE A 428 5.52 -11.63 6.34
N GLN A 429 6.59 -12.42 6.20
CA GLN A 429 7.15 -12.81 4.91
C GLN A 429 6.12 -13.53 4.05
N ARG A 430 5.37 -14.49 4.61
CA ARG A 430 4.33 -15.19 3.88
C ARG A 430 3.21 -14.25 3.39
N THR A 431 2.76 -13.33 4.25
CA THR A 431 1.78 -12.30 3.84
C THR A 431 2.33 -11.49 2.68
N PHE A 432 3.61 -11.11 2.77
CA PHE A 432 4.34 -10.36 1.75
C PHE A 432 4.36 -11.08 0.40
N ASP A 433 4.83 -12.32 0.39
CA ASP A 433 5.00 -13.08 -0.85
C ASP A 433 3.65 -13.32 -1.54
N VAL A 434 2.62 -13.72 -0.78
CA VAL A 434 1.30 -14.07 -1.33
C VAL A 434 0.49 -12.84 -1.75
N ASN A 435 0.46 -11.80 -0.92
CA ASN A 435 -0.49 -10.69 -1.12
C ASN A 435 0.02 -9.61 -2.08
N ILE A 436 1.33 -9.56 -2.37
CA ILE A 436 1.86 -8.57 -3.32
C ILE A 436 2.90 -9.11 -4.31
N LEU A 437 3.97 -9.80 -3.89
CA LEU A 437 5.02 -10.20 -4.84
C LEU A 437 4.49 -11.18 -5.88
N ALA A 438 3.66 -12.13 -5.47
CA ALA A 438 3.00 -13.05 -6.37
C ALA A 438 2.24 -12.31 -7.49
N HIS A 439 1.63 -11.15 -7.21
CA HIS A 439 0.95 -10.36 -8.24
C HIS A 439 1.93 -9.87 -9.31
N PHE A 440 3.13 -9.43 -8.92
CA PHE A 440 4.17 -9.04 -9.87
C PHE A 440 4.62 -10.23 -10.71
N TRP A 441 4.91 -11.38 -10.11
CA TRP A 441 5.34 -12.58 -10.83
C TRP A 441 4.27 -13.08 -11.81
N ILE A 442 3.01 -13.08 -11.41
CA ILE A 442 1.88 -13.43 -12.29
C ILE A 442 1.82 -12.45 -13.47
N LEU A 443 1.92 -11.14 -13.21
CA LEU A 443 1.88 -10.14 -14.28
C LEU A 443 3.10 -10.22 -15.21
N LYS A 444 4.29 -10.54 -14.71
CA LYS A 444 5.49 -10.73 -15.53
C LYS A 444 5.30 -11.81 -16.61
N VAL A 445 4.46 -12.82 -16.37
CA VAL A 445 4.17 -13.88 -17.35
C VAL A 445 2.95 -13.58 -18.21
N PHE A 446 1.86 -13.10 -17.62
CA PHE A 446 0.58 -13.01 -18.32
C PHE A 446 0.31 -11.65 -18.97
N LEU A 447 0.97 -10.58 -18.54
CA LEU A 447 0.79 -9.26 -19.17
C LEU A 447 1.43 -9.14 -20.57
N PRO A 448 2.61 -9.73 -20.90
CA PRO A 448 3.19 -9.59 -22.24
C PRO A 448 2.26 -10.05 -23.38
N PRO A 449 1.61 -11.23 -23.33
CA PRO A 449 0.65 -11.62 -24.37
C PRO A 449 -0.57 -10.70 -24.43
N MET A 450 -1.03 -10.14 -23.30
CA MET A 450 -2.11 -9.14 -23.29
C MET A 450 -1.67 -7.84 -23.98
N LEU A 451 -0.42 -7.41 -23.78
CA LEU A 451 0.16 -6.24 -24.45
C LEU A 451 0.26 -6.45 -25.96
N GLU A 452 0.73 -7.61 -26.41
CA GLU A 452 0.84 -7.95 -27.83
C GLU A 452 -0.54 -7.91 -28.50
N ASN A 453 -1.54 -8.55 -27.89
CA ASN A 453 -2.90 -8.61 -28.42
C ASN A 453 -3.73 -7.35 -28.15
N SER A 454 -3.22 -6.44 -27.31
CA SER A 454 -3.95 -5.28 -26.80
C SER A 454 -5.34 -5.63 -26.24
N HIS A 455 -5.45 -6.79 -25.60
CA HIS A 455 -6.68 -7.31 -24.99
C HIS A 455 -6.32 -7.99 -23.68
N GLY A 456 -7.00 -7.60 -22.61
CA GLY A 456 -6.88 -8.29 -21.33
C GLY A 456 -7.66 -7.63 -20.21
N HIS A 457 -7.75 -8.30 -19.07
CA HIS A 457 -8.32 -7.72 -17.85
C HIS A 457 -7.58 -8.20 -16.60
N ILE A 458 -6.98 -7.26 -15.88
CA ILE A 458 -6.31 -7.52 -14.61
C ILE A 458 -7.23 -7.12 -13.46
N VAL A 459 -7.59 -8.08 -12.62
CA VAL A 459 -8.46 -7.89 -11.47
C VAL A 459 -7.67 -8.19 -10.20
N THR A 460 -7.65 -7.25 -9.26
CA THR A 460 -6.97 -7.42 -7.97
C THR A 460 -7.97 -7.31 -6.84
N ILE A 461 -8.08 -8.36 -6.03
CA ILE A 461 -8.89 -8.35 -4.80
C ILE A 461 -8.02 -7.79 -3.67
N ALA A 462 -8.16 -6.49 -3.44
CA ALA A 462 -7.54 -5.78 -2.34
C ALA A 462 -8.37 -5.95 -1.05
N SER A 463 -8.63 -4.85 -0.34
CA SER A 463 -9.44 -4.81 0.88
C SER A 463 -9.81 -3.36 1.19
N ALA A 464 -10.86 -3.12 1.97
CA ALA A 464 -11.05 -1.82 2.64
C ALA A 464 -9.83 -1.47 3.53
N ALA A 465 -9.17 -2.48 4.11
CA ALA A 465 -7.88 -2.36 4.80
C ALA A 465 -6.71 -1.93 3.88
N GLY A 466 -6.95 -1.86 2.56
CA GLY A 466 -6.04 -1.28 1.58
C GLY A 466 -6.27 0.22 1.33
N LEU A 467 -7.19 0.84 2.08
CA LEU A 467 -7.59 2.24 1.96
C LEU A 467 -7.62 2.97 3.30
N SER A 468 -7.69 2.24 4.42
CA SER A 468 -7.54 2.77 5.78
C SER A 468 -6.86 1.72 6.67
N GLY A 469 -6.07 2.19 7.62
CA GLY A 469 -5.34 1.38 8.59
C GLY A 469 -6.27 0.68 9.58
N VAL A 470 -5.95 -0.57 9.91
CA VAL A 470 -6.70 -1.37 10.88
C VAL A 470 -5.72 -1.94 11.89
N CYS A 471 -5.99 -1.73 13.19
CA CYS A 471 -5.15 -2.24 14.27
C CYS A 471 -5.07 -3.79 14.24
N GLY A 472 -3.91 -4.35 14.58
CA GLY A 472 -3.72 -5.81 14.61
C GLY A 472 -3.58 -6.45 13.23
N LEU A 473 -3.50 -5.65 12.16
CA LEU A 473 -3.38 -6.09 10.77
C LEU A 473 -2.29 -5.30 10.02
N VAL A 474 -1.22 -4.88 10.69
CA VAL A 474 -0.19 -3.99 10.10
C VAL A 474 0.41 -4.57 8.81
N ASP A 475 0.77 -5.86 8.80
CA ASP A 475 1.29 -6.55 7.60
C ASP A 475 0.24 -6.61 6.49
N TYR A 476 -0.99 -6.98 6.82
CA TYR A 476 -2.06 -7.08 5.85
C TYR A 476 -2.48 -5.73 5.25
N CYS A 477 -2.65 -4.70 6.08
CA CYS A 477 -2.95 -3.32 5.64
C CYS A 477 -1.87 -2.82 4.68
N SER A 478 -0.59 -2.92 5.07
CA SER A 478 0.53 -2.54 4.21
C SER A 478 0.40 -3.17 2.82
N LEU A 479 0.13 -4.48 2.74
CA LEU A 479 0.13 -5.19 1.47
C LEU A 479 -1.15 -5.01 0.65
N LYS A 480 -2.28 -4.73 1.30
CA LYS A 480 -3.51 -4.36 0.59
C LYS A 480 -3.44 -2.92 0.06
N PHE A 481 -2.77 -2.00 0.75
CA PHE A 481 -2.40 -0.70 0.18
C PHE A 481 -1.48 -0.90 -1.03
N ALA A 482 -0.46 -1.76 -0.92
CA ALA A 482 0.44 -2.08 -2.02
C ALA A 482 -0.31 -2.57 -3.27
N ALA A 483 -1.30 -3.45 -3.08
CA ALA A 483 -2.15 -3.95 -4.16
C ALA A 483 -2.95 -2.83 -4.86
N VAL A 484 -3.46 -1.86 -4.10
CA VAL A 484 -4.12 -0.66 -4.66
C VAL A 484 -3.12 0.20 -5.43
N GLY A 485 -1.91 0.42 -4.89
CA GLY A 485 -0.84 1.19 -5.52
C GLY A 485 -0.37 0.57 -6.85
N LEU A 486 -0.15 -0.75 -6.86
CA LEU A 486 0.16 -1.52 -8.07
C LEU A 486 -0.90 -1.28 -9.13
N HIS A 487 -2.17 -1.42 -8.74
CA HIS A 487 -3.30 -1.27 -9.66
C HIS A 487 -3.38 0.11 -10.29
N GLN A 488 -3.23 1.16 -9.48
CA GLN A 488 -3.27 2.55 -9.96
C GLN A 488 -2.11 2.83 -10.92
N ALA A 489 -0.89 2.46 -10.53
CA ALA A 489 0.31 2.69 -11.34
C ALA A 489 0.26 1.90 -12.66
N LEU A 490 -0.17 0.64 -12.63
CA LEU A 490 -0.32 -0.17 -13.83
C LEU A 490 -1.38 0.39 -14.78
N THR A 491 -2.50 0.90 -14.24
CA THR A 491 -3.52 1.55 -15.06
C THR A 491 -2.94 2.77 -15.79
N HIS A 492 -2.12 3.58 -15.10
CA HIS A 492 -1.48 4.74 -15.71
C HIS A 492 -0.44 4.31 -16.75
N GLU A 493 0.33 3.27 -16.47
CA GLU A 493 1.31 2.72 -17.41
C GLU A 493 0.65 2.21 -18.69
N LEU A 494 -0.41 1.41 -18.58
CA LEU A 494 -1.16 0.90 -19.74
C LEU A 494 -1.77 2.03 -20.58
N TYR A 495 -2.25 3.10 -19.91
CA TYR A 495 -2.74 4.29 -20.58
C TYR A 495 -1.62 4.99 -21.37
N THR A 496 -0.45 5.22 -20.76
CA THR A 496 0.71 5.82 -21.44
C THR A 496 1.19 4.97 -22.61
N LEU A 497 1.12 3.64 -22.49
CA LEU A 497 1.46 2.70 -23.56
C LEU A 497 0.37 2.58 -24.65
N LYS A 498 -0.74 3.31 -24.53
CA LYS A 498 -1.91 3.25 -25.44
C LYS A 498 -2.50 1.85 -25.58
N LYS A 499 -2.50 1.09 -24.47
CA LYS A 499 -3.05 -0.27 -24.40
C LYS A 499 -4.47 -0.26 -23.86
N ASP A 500 -5.33 0.54 -24.49
CA ASP A 500 -6.70 0.78 -24.04
C ASP A 500 -7.57 -0.48 -24.00
N GLY A 501 -7.23 -1.53 -24.76
CA GLY A 501 -7.96 -2.80 -24.70
C GLY A 501 -7.62 -3.67 -23.49
N ILE A 502 -6.58 -3.31 -22.71
CA ILE A 502 -6.28 -3.96 -21.43
C ILE A 502 -6.95 -3.15 -20.31
N LYS A 503 -7.79 -3.82 -19.54
CA LYS A 503 -8.57 -3.20 -18.45
C LYS A 503 -8.04 -3.63 -17.11
N THR A 504 -8.28 -2.80 -16.11
CA THR A 504 -7.83 -3.04 -14.74
C THR A 504 -9.02 -2.82 -13.79
N THR A 505 -9.31 -3.75 -12.89
CA THR A 505 -10.29 -3.57 -11.79
C THR A 505 -9.67 -3.90 -10.43
N VAL A 506 -9.68 -2.97 -9.48
CA VAL A 506 -9.35 -3.24 -8.08
C VAL A 506 -10.64 -3.32 -7.27
N VAL A 507 -10.76 -4.36 -6.46
CA VAL A 507 -11.91 -4.59 -5.59
C VAL A 507 -11.47 -4.40 -4.14
N CYS A 508 -12.12 -3.51 -3.42
CA CYS A 508 -11.86 -3.24 -2.00
C CYS A 508 -13.12 -3.58 -1.18
N PRO A 509 -13.30 -4.86 -0.81
CA PRO A 509 -14.39 -5.27 0.06
C PRO A 509 -14.09 -5.02 1.55
N THR A 510 -15.12 -4.73 2.33
CA THR A 510 -15.11 -4.86 3.80
C THR A 510 -15.17 -6.33 4.22
N PHE A 511 -15.21 -6.60 5.52
CA PHE A 511 -15.47 -7.92 6.07
C PHE A 511 -16.65 -8.60 5.35
N ILE A 512 -16.35 -9.77 4.78
CA ILE A 512 -17.33 -10.66 4.15
C ILE A 512 -17.59 -11.76 5.16
N ASN A 513 -18.84 -12.20 5.29
CA ASN A 513 -19.20 -13.27 6.22
C ASN A 513 -18.38 -14.53 5.89
N THR A 514 -17.28 -14.69 6.61
CA THR A 514 -16.44 -15.87 6.60
C THR A 514 -16.66 -16.71 7.86
N GLY A 515 -17.71 -16.40 8.63
CA GLY A 515 -18.12 -17.10 9.84
C GLY A 515 -18.02 -16.32 11.15
N ILE A 516 -17.94 -14.97 11.14
CA ILE A 516 -17.91 -14.16 12.37
C ILE A 516 -18.80 -12.92 12.17
N ASP A 517 -19.79 -12.75 13.06
CA ASP A 517 -20.77 -11.66 13.08
C ASP A 517 -20.16 -10.37 13.64
N LEU A 518 -20.10 -9.29 12.84
CA LEU A 518 -20.12 -7.87 13.27
C LEU A 518 -20.18 -6.97 12.02
N THR A 519 -21.15 -6.04 11.97
CA THR A 519 -21.65 -5.23 10.82
C THR A 519 -22.50 -6.03 9.82
N PRO A 520 -23.43 -5.44 9.02
CA PRO A 520 -24.23 -6.20 8.06
C PRO A 520 -23.30 -6.80 7.00
N LEU A 521 -22.83 -8.01 7.27
CA LEU A 521 -21.87 -8.71 6.44
C LEU A 521 -22.47 -8.86 5.05
N LEU A 522 -21.77 -8.37 4.04
CA LEU A 522 -22.16 -8.63 2.66
C LEU A 522 -22.12 -10.15 2.47
N LYS A 523 -23.23 -10.72 2.00
CA LYS A 523 -23.27 -12.13 1.63
C LYS A 523 -22.24 -12.36 0.53
N GLN A 524 -21.44 -13.42 0.64
CA GLN A 524 -20.40 -13.73 -0.32
C GLN A 524 -20.93 -13.74 -1.77
N GLU A 525 -22.15 -14.24 -1.98
CA GLU A 525 -22.82 -14.26 -3.28
C GLU A 525 -23.05 -12.85 -3.83
N GLU A 526 -23.55 -11.91 -3.02
CA GLU A 526 -23.77 -10.52 -3.43
C GLU A 526 -22.43 -9.85 -3.81
N VAL A 527 -21.37 -10.12 -3.04
CA VAL A 527 -20.04 -9.60 -3.36
C VAL A 527 -19.56 -10.13 -4.70
N CYS A 528 -19.70 -11.44 -4.94
CA CYS A 528 -19.29 -12.07 -6.20
C CYS A 528 -20.07 -11.50 -7.39
N GLU A 529 -21.39 -11.33 -7.27
CA GLU A 529 -22.22 -10.70 -8.32
C GLU A 529 -21.75 -9.28 -8.65
N ARG A 530 -21.44 -8.49 -7.62
CA ARG A 530 -20.93 -7.13 -7.80
C ARG A 530 -19.55 -7.11 -8.44
N ILE A 531 -18.67 -8.04 -8.08
CA ILE A 531 -17.35 -8.21 -8.72
C ILE A 531 -17.55 -8.51 -10.21
N LEU A 532 -18.37 -9.51 -10.55
CA LEU A 532 -18.64 -9.85 -11.95
C LEU A 532 -19.25 -8.68 -12.72
N LYS A 533 -20.19 -7.96 -12.12
CA LYS A 533 -20.76 -6.75 -12.71
C LYS A 533 -19.67 -5.72 -13.00
N ALA A 534 -18.78 -5.44 -12.06
CA ALA A 534 -17.66 -4.52 -12.25
C ALA A 534 -16.71 -4.97 -13.37
N ILE A 535 -16.38 -6.26 -13.44
CA ILE A 535 -15.54 -6.83 -14.51
C ILE A 535 -16.19 -6.63 -15.88
N ARG A 536 -17.49 -6.94 -16.00
CA ARG A 536 -18.26 -6.78 -17.24
C ARG A 536 -18.48 -5.32 -17.63
N GLN A 537 -18.42 -4.40 -16.66
CA GLN A 537 -18.50 -2.96 -16.86
C GLN A 537 -17.14 -2.29 -17.07
N ASN A 538 -16.02 -3.00 -16.87
CA ASN A 538 -14.66 -2.42 -16.82
C ASN A 538 -14.55 -1.31 -15.77
N GLN A 539 -15.17 -1.51 -14.63
CA GLN A 539 -15.10 -0.56 -13.53
C GLN A 539 -13.69 -0.64 -12.91
N ASN A 540 -12.97 0.49 -12.90
CA ASN A 540 -11.58 0.51 -12.42
C ASN A 540 -11.45 0.24 -10.91
N VAL A 541 -12.38 0.76 -10.12
CA VAL A 541 -12.38 0.63 -8.65
C VAL A 541 -13.77 0.23 -8.18
N LEU A 542 -13.87 -0.89 -7.46
CA LEU A 542 -15.09 -1.37 -6.83
C LEU A 542 -14.95 -1.34 -5.30
N LEU A 543 -15.67 -0.42 -4.66
CA LEU A 543 -15.76 -0.32 -3.20
C LEU A 543 -17.02 -1.02 -2.70
N LEU A 544 -16.87 -1.92 -1.73
CA LEU A 544 -17.98 -2.72 -1.19
C LEU A 544 -17.98 -2.66 0.34
N PRO A 545 -19.03 -2.09 0.97
CA PRO A 545 -20.19 -1.44 0.37
C PRO A 545 -19.85 -0.06 -0.25
N LYS A 546 -20.72 0.47 -1.12
CA LYS A 546 -20.54 1.79 -1.75
C LYS A 546 -20.51 2.94 -0.74
N SER A 547 -21.09 2.75 0.45
CA SER A 547 -21.06 3.73 1.55
C SER A 547 -19.64 4.06 2.01
N LEU A 548 -18.65 3.19 1.75
CA LEU A 548 -17.24 3.47 2.01
C LEU A 548 -16.67 4.62 1.17
N ILE A 549 -17.29 4.96 0.03
CA ILE A 549 -16.79 6.07 -0.82
C ILE A 549 -16.69 7.35 0.00
N LEU A 550 -17.74 7.65 0.78
CA LEU A 550 -17.77 8.86 1.60
C LEU A 550 -16.79 8.78 2.77
N SER A 551 -16.64 7.61 3.42
CA SER A 551 -15.70 7.47 4.53
C SER A 551 -14.24 7.60 4.07
N VAL A 552 -13.88 6.98 2.94
CA VAL A 552 -12.54 7.07 2.34
C VAL A 552 -12.26 8.50 1.84
N ALA A 553 -13.25 9.18 1.29
CA ALA A 553 -13.10 10.59 0.90
C ALA A 553 -12.88 11.49 2.11
N LEU A 554 -13.64 11.29 3.19
CA LEU A 554 -13.50 12.06 4.43
C LEU A 554 -12.17 11.75 5.15
N SER A 555 -11.73 10.49 5.22
CA SER A 555 -10.47 10.12 5.87
C SER A 555 -9.26 10.76 5.18
N SER A 556 -9.30 10.95 3.87
CA SER A 556 -8.23 11.62 3.11
C SER A 556 -7.95 13.08 3.53
N ILE A 557 -8.87 13.71 4.28
CA ILE A 557 -8.74 15.08 4.80
C ILE A 557 -8.91 15.21 6.30
N ALA A 558 -9.40 14.16 6.96
CA ALA A 558 -9.62 14.14 8.39
C ALA A 558 -8.29 14.20 9.14
N PRO A 559 -8.23 14.92 10.27
CA PRO A 559 -7.15 14.71 11.23
C PRO A 559 -7.15 13.25 11.69
N ILE A 560 -5.96 12.62 11.81
CA ILE A 560 -5.84 11.23 12.24
C ILE A 560 -6.55 10.97 13.58
N ALA A 561 -6.54 11.95 14.49
CA ALA A 561 -7.22 11.83 15.78
C ALA A 561 -8.73 11.61 15.63
N ALA A 562 -9.35 12.22 14.61
CA ALA A 562 -10.76 12.04 14.31
C ALA A 562 -11.04 10.64 13.74
N GLU A 563 -10.13 10.12 12.93
CA GLU A 563 -10.22 8.76 12.39
C GLU A 563 -10.07 7.70 13.50
N LEU A 564 -9.12 7.89 14.41
CA LEU A 564 -8.93 7.03 15.58
C LEU A 564 -10.17 7.02 16.50
N GLU A 565 -10.73 8.20 16.83
CA GLU A 565 -11.95 8.31 17.63
C GLU A 565 -13.14 7.66 16.89
N ALA A 566 -13.23 7.83 15.57
CA ALA A 566 -14.23 7.16 14.72
C ALA A 566 -14.13 5.64 14.77
N HIS A 567 -12.94 5.06 14.65
CA HIS A 567 -12.71 3.62 14.72
C HIS A 567 -13.06 3.03 16.09
N GLU A 568 -12.81 3.76 17.17
CA GLU A 568 -13.22 3.38 18.51
C GLU A 568 -14.76 3.39 18.67
N MET A 569 -15.42 4.45 18.19
CA MET A 569 -16.89 4.57 18.27
C MET A 569 -17.64 3.47 17.51
N ILE A 570 -17.13 3.03 16.35
CA ILE A 570 -17.74 1.95 15.57
C ILE A 570 -17.37 0.55 16.08
N GLY A 571 -16.60 0.46 17.17
CA GLY A 571 -16.20 -0.82 17.77
C GLY A 571 -15.22 -1.64 16.92
N LEU A 572 -14.46 -0.99 16.02
CA LEU A 572 -13.53 -1.72 15.15
C LEU A 572 -12.38 -2.32 15.96
N HIS A 573 -11.86 -1.58 16.95
CA HIS A 573 -10.78 -2.06 17.82
C HIS A 573 -11.18 -3.29 18.66
N SER A 574 -12.39 -3.28 19.25
CA SER A 574 -12.90 -4.41 20.03
C SER A 574 -13.16 -5.63 19.14
N SER A 575 -13.70 -5.42 17.94
CA SER A 575 -13.91 -6.48 16.95
C SER A 575 -12.58 -7.15 16.56
N MET A 576 -11.56 -6.35 16.30
CA MET A 576 -10.23 -6.84 15.92
C MET A 576 -9.51 -7.60 17.04
N GLY A 577 -9.76 -7.27 18.30
CA GLY A 577 -9.23 -8.02 19.44
C GLY A 577 -9.72 -9.48 19.52
N SER A 578 -10.87 -9.78 18.92
CA SER A 578 -11.44 -11.13 18.82
C SER A 578 -11.15 -11.83 17.48
N PHE A 579 -10.51 -11.14 16.53
CA PHE A 579 -10.26 -11.67 15.19
C PHE A 579 -9.13 -12.69 15.22
N VAL A 580 -9.50 -13.96 15.17
CA VAL A 580 -8.57 -15.04 14.87
C VAL A 580 -8.72 -15.31 13.37
N GLY A 581 -7.71 -14.97 12.58
CA GLY A 581 -7.72 -15.25 11.14
C GLY A 581 -8.10 -16.71 10.86
N ARG A 582 -8.58 -17.02 9.65
CA ARG A 582 -9.18 -18.33 9.33
C ARG A 582 -8.28 -19.46 9.84
N PRO A 583 -8.74 -20.32 10.77
CA PRO A 583 -7.90 -21.37 11.31
C PRO A 583 -7.43 -22.27 10.17
N LYS A 584 -6.13 -22.59 10.13
CA LYS A 584 -5.64 -23.66 9.26
C LYS A 584 -6.46 -24.90 9.62
N LYS A 585 -7.27 -25.41 8.69
CA LYS A 585 -7.62 -26.82 8.77
C LYS A 585 -6.29 -27.55 8.77
N SER A 586 -6.01 -28.32 9.83
CA SER A 586 -4.88 -29.22 9.88
C SER A 586 -4.97 -30.12 8.65
N THR A 587 -4.12 -29.86 7.67
CA THR A 587 -3.78 -30.84 6.62
C THR A 587 -2.67 -31.70 7.16
#